data_AF-A0A6B0T075-F1
#
_entry.id   AF-A0A6B0T075-F1
#
_cell.length_a   1.000
_cell.length_b   1.000
_cell.length_c   1.000
_cell.angle_alpha   90.00
_cell.angle_beta   90.00
_cell.angle_gamma   90.00
#
_symmetry.space_group_name_H-M   'P 1'
#
loop_
_entity.id
_entity.type
_entity.pdbx_description
1 polymer ?
#
loop_
_entity_poly.entity_id
_entity_poly.type
_entity_poly.pdbx_seq_one_letter_code
_entity_poly.pdbx_strand_id
1 'polypeptide(L)'
;MTSPSTDRRASSETLGVAVLVGMTILVTAGLGLGVVLLDQQQEAQTAQVDFTFIGDQLVVIYEDPQDRRAGSLYIDGPEGNVSWADLDNSKSPDDMVTERDNIRVGPNSAYGAKVNQDARYDLVYITPDGKRYVLASANASGSNGEGSNPSTGPDGPGGPGSPSGPGG
;
A
#
# COMPACT_ATOMS: atom_id res chain seq x y z
N MET A 1 64.17 34.69 13.73
CA MET A 1 63.56 33.46 13.18
C MET A 1 62.24 33.26 13.90
N THR A 2 61.11 33.63 13.28
CA THR A 2 59.79 33.37 13.88
C THR A 2 58.75 33.25 12.78
N SER A 3 58.41 32.00 12.44
CA SER A 3 57.11 31.64 11.85
C SER A 3 56.69 30.36 12.59
N PRO A 4 55.63 30.42 13.40
CA PRO A 4 54.50 29.54 13.11
C PRO A 4 53.17 30.14 13.59
N SER A 5 52.35 30.64 12.68
CA SER A 5 50.96 31.03 13.02
C SER A 5 49.95 30.73 11.92
N THR A 6 50.21 29.69 11.12
CA THR A 6 49.29 29.25 10.06
C THR A 6 48.49 28.00 10.47
N ASP A 7 49.00 27.15 11.36
CA ASP A 7 48.37 25.84 11.64
C ASP A 7 47.08 25.90 12.49
N ARG A 8 46.90 26.89 13.36
CA ARG A 8 45.72 26.94 14.25
C ARG A 8 44.42 27.33 13.54
N ARG A 9 44.46 28.16 12.49
CA ARG A 9 43.24 28.57 11.78
C ARG A 9 42.71 27.48 10.84
N ALA A 10 43.60 26.78 10.14
CA ALA A 10 43.23 25.66 9.27
C ALA A 10 42.54 24.51 10.03
N SER A 11 42.98 24.25 11.27
CA SER A 11 42.40 23.20 12.12
C SER A 11 40.96 23.48 12.57
N SER A 12 40.58 24.75 12.80
CA SER A 12 39.21 25.11 13.19
C SER A 12 38.23 25.10 12.02
N GLU A 13 38.68 25.48 10.81
CA GLU A 13 37.84 25.40 9.60
C GLU A 13 37.57 23.94 9.21
N THR A 14 38.59 23.08 9.26
CA THR A 14 38.45 21.69 8.82
C THR A 14 37.67 20.85 9.83
N LEU A 15 37.82 21.14 11.13
CA LEU A 15 37.03 20.50 12.19
C LEU A 15 35.54 20.83 12.07
N GLY A 16 35.20 22.09 11.77
CA GLY A 16 33.82 22.50 11.55
C GLY A 16 33.16 21.79 10.36
N VAL A 17 33.88 21.68 9.25
CA VAL A 17 33.43 20.94 8.06
C VAL A 17 33.27 19.45 8.38
N ALA A 18 34.22 18.84 9.09
CA ALA A 18 34.15 17.43 9.47
C ALA A 18 32.94 17.11 10.35
N VAL A 19 32.63 17.99 11.32
CA VAL A 19 31.44 17.85 12.16
C VAL A 19 30.16 17.98 11.33
N LEU A 20 30.12 18.94 10.39
CA LEU A 20 28.94 19.16 9.55
C LEU A 20 28.70 17.98 8.60
N VAL A 21 29.75 17.44 7.98
CA VAL A 21 29.67 16.24 7.12
C VAL A 21 29.27 15.03 7.96
N GLY A 22 29.85 14.84 9.15
CA GLY A 22 29.49 13.76 10.05
C GLY A 22 28.03 13.80 10.49
N MET A 23 27.52 14.99 10.85
CA MET A 23 26.12 15.19 11.20
C MET A 23 25.19 14.92 10.01
N THR A 24 25.61 15.34 8.80
CA THR A 24 24.84 15.09 7.57
C THR A 24 24.70 13.60 7.31
N ILE A 25 25.80 12.84 7.39
CA ILE A 25 25.77 11.38 7.22
C ILE A 25 24.86 10.72 8.26
N LEU A 26 24.94 11.15 9.53
CA LEU A 26 24.07 10.64 10.60
C LEU A 26 22.59 10.90 10.32
N VAL A 27 22.24 12.10 9.88
CA VAL A 27 20.85 12.46 9.53
C VAL A 27 20.39 11.65 8.32
N THR A 28 21.19 11.57 7.27
CA THR A 28 20.87 10.77 6.08
C THR A 28 20.72 9.29 6.40
N ALA A 29 21.59 8.73 7.23
CA ALA A 29 21.50 7.33 7.65
C ALA A 29 20.26 7.09 8.53
N GLY A 30 19.98 7.99 9.48
CA GLY A 30 18.80 7.89 10.34
C GLY A 30 17.49 7.99 9.56
N LEU A 31 17.39 8.94 8.62
CA LEU A 31 16.23 9.06 7.74
C LEU A 31 16.12 7.89 6.76
N GLY A 32 17.24 7.43 6.20
CA GLY A 32 17.27 6.30 5.28
C GLY A 32 16.79 4.99 5.91
N LEU A 33 17.22 4.69 7.14
CA LEU A 33 16.74 3.52 7.88
C LEU A 33 15.26 3.64 8.26
N GLY A 34 14.80 4.85 8.61
CA GLY A 34 13.40 5.10 8.92
C GLY A 34 12.46 4.82 7.75
N VAL A 35 12.83 5.24 6.54
CA VAL A 35 12.04 4.97 5.31
C VAL A 35 11.95 3.47 5.04
N VAL A 36 13.05 2.73 5.13
CA VAL A 36 13.06 1.27 4.90
C VAL A 36 12.14 0.53 5.87
N LEU A 37 12.05 0.97 7.13
CA LEU A 37 11.14 0.38 8.13
C LEU A 37 9.66 0.68 7.82
N LEU A 38 9.36 1.85 7.29
CA LEU A 38 7.99 2.24 6.92
C LEU A 38 7.50 1.44 5.69
N ASP A 39 8.36 1.22 4.69
CA ASP A 39 8.03 0.44 3.50
C ASP A 39 7.64 -1.01 3.86
N GLN A 40 8.40 -1.66 4.74
CA GLN A 40 8.09 -3.03 5.19
C GLN A 40 6.75 -3.13 5.91
N GLN A 41 6.36 -2.07 6.64
CA GLN A 41 5.09 -2.05 7.34
C GLN A 41 3.92 -1.74 6.39
N GLN A 42 4.16 -1.02 5.30
CA GLN A 42 3.16 -0.78 4.24
C GLN A 42 2.95 -2.02 3.37
N GLU A 43 4.01 -2.77 3.01
CA GLU A 43 3.89 -4.02 2.26
C GLU A 43 3.03 -5.06 3.01
N ALA A 44 3.12 -5.11 4.34
CA ALA A 44 2.24 -5.97 5.13
C ALA A 44 0.75 -5.54 5.13
N GLN A 45 0.48 -4.27 4.78
CA GLN A 45 -0.85 -3.63 4.85
C GLN A 45 -1.52 -3.48 3.48
N THR A 46 -0.85 -3.84 2.39
CA THR A 46 -1.41 -3.87 1.03
C THR A 46 -1.23 -5.26 0.43
N ALA A 47 -1.95 -5.57 -0.64
CA ALA A 47 -1.74 -6.80 -1.41
C ALA A 47 -1.94 -6.56 -2.89
N GLN A 48 -1.15 -7.25 -3.72
CA GLN A 48 -1.41 -7.34 -5.16
C GLN A 48 -2.50 -8.37 -5.43
N VAL A 49 -3.57 -7.91 -6.07
CA VAL A 49 -4.78 -8.71 -6.31
C VAL A 49 -5.43 -8.25 -7.60
N ASP A 50 -5.83 -9.19 -8.45
CA ASP A 50 -6.67 -8.91 -9.61
C ASP A 50 -8.14 -9.17 -9.30
N PHE A 51 -8.99 -8.23 -9.73
CA PHE A 51 -10.44 -8.27 -9.54
C PHE A 51 -11.13 -8.23 -10.91
N THR A 52 -11.68 -9.37 -11.31
CA THR A 52 -12.37 -9.49 -12.59
C THR A 52 -13.86 -9.75 -12.37
N PHE A 53 -14.70 -8.83 -12.80
CA PHE A 53 -16.16 -8.98 -12.75
C PHE A 53 -16.68 -9.74 -13.98
N ILE A 54 -17.42 -10.83 -13.75
CA ILE A 54 -18.00 -11.67 -14.81
C ILE A 54 -19.49 -11.89 -14.50
N GLY A 55 -20.36 -11.14 -15.19
CA GLY A 55 -21.81 -11.22 -14.95
C GLY A 55 -22.16 -10.78 -13.54
N ASP A 56 -22.73 -11.69 -12.74
CA ASP A 56 -23.08 -11.50 -11.34
C ASP A 56 -22.06 -12.09 -10.35
N GLN A 57 -20.83 -12.35 -10.83
CA GLN A 57 -19.72 -12.89 -10.05
C GLN A 57 -18.49 -11.98 -10.09
N LEU A 58 -17.69 -12.05 -9.04
CA LEU A 58 -16.36 -11.47 -8.95
C LEU A 58 -15.34 -12.61 -8.83
N VAL A 59 -14.38 -12.63 -9.74
CA VAL A 59 -13.19 -13.48 -9.65
C VAL A 59 -12.09 -12.66 -9.00
N VAL A 60 -11.52 -13.18 -7.93
CA VAL A 60 -10.39 -12.56 -7.24
C VAL A 60 -9.19 -13.48 -7.40
N ILE A 61 -8.09 -12.97 -7.94
CA ILE A 61 -6.82 -13.70 -8.11
C ILE A 61 -5.80 -13.04 -7.21
N TYR A 62 -5.20 -13.82 -6.32
CA TYR A 62 -4.16 -13.36 -5.42
C TYR A 62 -2.84 -13.28 -6.18
N GLU A 63 -2.23 -12.11 -6.30
CA GLU A 63 -0.95 -11.91 -7.01
C GLU A 63 0.18 -11.50 -6.07
N ASP A 64 -0.12 -11.42 -4.77
CA ASP A 64 0.82 -10.97 -3.77
C ASP A 64 1.85 -12.06 -3.43
N PRO A 65 3.15 -11.73 -3.35
CA PRO A 65 4.18 -12.70 -3.01
C PRO A 65 4.17 -13.08 -1.52
N GLN A 66 3.41 -12.37 -0.68
CA GLN A 66 3.29 -12.68 0.74
C GLN A 66 2.12 -13.63 0.98
N ASP A 67 2.42 -14.82 1.47
CA ASP A 67 1.38 -15.78 1.83
C ASP A 67 0.58 -15.33 3.07
N ARG A 68 -0.74 -15.56 3.05
CA ARG A 68 -1.64 -15.23 4.16
C ARG A 68 -2.59 -16.39 4.43
N ARG A 69 -3.00 -16.59 5.69
CA ARG A 69 -3.95 -17.66 6.05
C ARG A 69 -5.33 -17.40 5.44
N ALA A 70 -5.94 -18.44 4.87
CA ALA A 70 -7.25 -18.35 4.25
C ALA A 70 -8.36 -17.94 5.24
N GLY A 71 -8.24 -18.34 6.51
CA GLY A 71 -9.15 -17.92 7.59
C GLY A 71 -8.93 -16.48 8.08
N SER A 72 -7.87 -15.81 7.64
CA SER A 72 -7.57 -14.42 7.99
C SER A 72 -7.80 -13.45 6.85
N LEU A 73 -8.08 -13.94 5.64
CA LEU A 73 -8.44 -13.16 4.47
C LEU A 73 -9.94 -13.19 4.26
N TYR A 74 -10.53 -12.03 3.97
CA TYR A 74 -11.96 -11.87 3.80
C TYR A 74 -12.27 -11.01 2.59
N ILE A 75 -13.34 -11.37 1.87
CA ILE A 75 -13.98 -10.47 0.92
C ILE A 75 -15.10 -9.76 1.63
N ASP A 76 -14.97 -8.44 1.75
CA ASP A 76 -15.96 -7.54 2.31
C ASP A 76 -16.72 -6.86 1.17
N GLY A 77 -18.04 -6.97 1.20
CA GLY A 77 -18.93 -6.36 0.20
C GLY A 77 -20.25 -5.91 0.82
N PRO A 78 -21.17 -5.34 0.01
CA PRO A 78 -22.41 -4.76 0.52
C PRO A 78 -23.31 -5.74 1.27
N GLU A 79 -23.27 -7.01 0.87
CA GLU A 79 -24.18 -8.05 1.37
C GLU A 79 -23.56 -8.85 2.51
N GLY A 80 -22.28 -8.66 2.79
CA GLY A 80 -21.61 -9.33 3.89
C GLY A 80 -20.10 -9.46 3.72
N ASN A 81 -19.54 -10.21 4.67
CA ASN A 81 -18.12 -10.46 4.81
C ASN A 81 -17.90 -11.97 4.88
N VAL A 82 -17.08 -12.52 4.00
CA VAL A 82 -16.86 -13.97 3.90
C VAL A 82 -15.38 -14.28 3.78
N SER A 83 -14.90 -15.29 4.51
CA SER A 83 -13.49 -15.65 4.51
C SER A 83 -13.08 -16.32 3.20
N TRP A 84 -11.79 -16.25 2.86
CA TRP A 84 -11.24 -16.96 1.71
C TRP A 84 -11.45 -18.48 1.86
N ALA A 85 -11.30 -19.01 3.07
CA ALA A 85 -11.54 -20.43 3.35
C ALA A 85 -13.00 -20.85 3.11
N ASP A 86 -13.98 -19.97 3.35
CA ASP A 86 -15.38 -20.27 3.06
C ASP A 86 -15.69 -20.18 1.55
N LEU A 87 -14.94 -19.36 0.80
CA LEU A 87 -15.11 -19.18 -0.64
C LEU A 87 -14.40 -20.27 -1.46
N ASP A 88 -13.31 -20.82 -0.92
CA ASP A 88 -12.55 -21.91 -1.49
C ASP A 88 -12.70 -23.20 -0.67
N ASN A 89 -13.64 -24.06 -1.06
CA ASN A 89 -13.90 -25.33 -0.40
C ASN A 89 -12.69 -26.31 -0.41
N SER A 90 -11.62 -26.01 -1.15
CA SER A 90 -10.40 -26.80 -1.14
C SER A 90 -9.42 -26.41 -0.03
N LYS A 91 -9.65 -25.28 0.66
CA LYS A 91 -8.79 -24.75 1.73
C LYS A 91 -9.50 -24.74 3.07
N SER A 92 -8.76 -25.11 4.11
CA SER A 92 -9.13 -24.91 5.50
C SER A 92 -8.70 -23.52 6.00
N PRO A 93 -9.24 -23.00 7.11
CA PRO A 93 -8.84 -21.70 7.66
C PRO A 93 -7.34 -21.56 7.96
N ASP A 94 -6.65 -22.67 8.24
CA ASP A 94 -5.22 -22.71 8.52
C ASP A 94 -4.33 -22.83 7.29
N ASP A 95 -4.91 -23.10 6.12
CA ASP A 95 -4.16 -23.21 4.87
C ASP A 95 -3.73 -21.83 4.36
N MET A 96 -2.63 -21.80 3.63
CA MET A 96 -2.11 -20.57 3.03
C MET A 96 -2.79 -20.28 1.70
N VAL A 97 -3.08 -19.00 1.49
CA VAL A 97 -3.35 -18.40 0.19
C VAL A 97 -2.03 -17.93 -0.37
N THR A 98 -1.65 -18.48 -1.51
CA THR A 98 -0.39 -18.22 -2.20
C THR A 98 -0.63 -17.52 -3.53
N GLU A 99 0.43 -16.99 -4.13
CA GLU A 99 0.37 -16.39 -5.48
C GLU A 99 -0.38 -17.32 -6.46
N ARG A 100 -1.29 -16.74 -7.24
CA ARG A 100 -2.22 -17.36 -8.21
C ARG A 100 -3.39 -18.13 -7.63
N ASP A 101 -3.53 -18.23 -6.31
CA ASP A 101 -4.78 -18.74 -5.75
C ASP A 101 -5.93 -17.82 -6.13
N ASN A 102 -7.07 -18.41 -6.48
CA ASN A 102 -8.21 -17.65 -6.95
C ASN A 102 -9.51 -18.14 -6.33
N ILE A 103 -10.44 -17.21 -6.14
CA ILE A 103 -11.78 -17.48 -5.62
C ILE A 103 -12.85 -16.87 -6.51
N ARG A 104 -14.07 -17.39 -6.38
CA ARG A 104 -15.26 -16.84 -7.02
C ARG A 104 -16.24 -16.38 -5.95
N VAL A 105 -16.61 -15.11 -6.03
CA VAL A 105 -17.55 -14.45 -5.14
C VAL A 105 -18.84 -14.23 -5.93
N GLY A 106 -19.97 -14.66 -5.41
CA GLY A 106 -21.25 -14.51 -6.09
C GLY A 106 -22.35 -15.37 -5.49
N PRO A 107 -23.50 -15.50 -6.19
CA PRO A 107 -24.69 -16.15 -5.63
C PRO A 107 -24.51 -17.66 -5.43
N ASN A 108 -23.56 -18.26 -6.16
CA ASN A 108 -23.24 -19.69 -6.08
C ASN A 108 -21.99 -19.98 -5.23
N SER A 109 -21.50 -19.02 -4.44
CA SER A 109 -20.44 -19.24 -3.45
C SER A 109 -20.96 -18.95 -2.05
N ALA A 110 -20.11 -19.10 -1.02
CA ALA A 110 -20.48 -18.78 0.36
C ALA A 110 -20.92 -17.31 0.56
N TYR A 111 -20.60 -16.41 -0.38
CA TYR A 111 -21.12 -15.04 -0.40
C TYR A 111 -22.63 -14.97 -0.61
N GLY A 112 -23.21 -15.93 -1.35
CA GLY A 112 -24.67 -16.12 -1.45
C GLY A 112 -25.47 -15.02 -2.16
N ALA A 113 -24.82 -13.91 -2.55
CA ALA A 113 -25.47 -12.77 -3.19
C ALA A 113 -24.81 -12.42 -4.53
N LYS A 114 -25.56 -11.70 -5.37
CA LYS A 114 -25.04 -11.22 -6.66
C LYS A 114 -24.00 -10.14 -6.44
N VAL A 115 -22.93 -10.20 -7.21
CA VAL A 115 -21.93 -9.13 -7.25
C VAL A 115 -22.41 -8.07 -8.23
N ASN A 116 -22.38 -6.81 -7.81
CA ASN A 116 -22.64 -5.66 -8.67
C ASN A 116 -21.34 -4.89 -8.91
N GLN A 117 -20.99 -4.64 -10.17
CA GLN A 117 -19.77 -3.89 -10.50
C GLN A 117 -19.79 -2.48 -9.88
N ASP A 118 -20.97 -1.85 -9.76
CA ASP A 118 -21.10 -0.51 -9.16
C ASP A 118 -20.81 -0.47 -7.64
N ALA A 119 -20.78 -1.63 -7.00
CA ALA A 119 -20.50 -1.76 -5.58
C ALA A 119 -18.99 -1.87 -5.30
N ARG A 120 -18.62 -1.52 -4.05
CA ARG A 120 -17.26 -1.68 -3.56
C ARG A 120 -17.07 -3.07 -2.94
N TYR A 121 -15.97 -3.72 -3.30
CA TYR A 121 -15.49 -4.96 -2.69
C TYR A 121 -14.08 -4.76 -2.19
N ASP A 122 -13.82 -5.12 -0.94
CA ASP A 122 -12.51 -4.98 -0.30
C ASP A 122 -11.96 -6.37 0.04
N LEU A 123 -10.70 -6.64 -0.32
CA LEU A 123 -9.95 -7.73 0.27
C LEU A 123 -9.41 -7.24 1.61
N VAL A 124 -9.80 -7.91 2.68
CA VAL A 124 -9.50 -7.55 4.06
C VAL A 124 -8.63 -8.62 4.69
N TYR A 125 -7.62 -8.20 5.43
CA TYR A 125 -6.84 -9.06 6.31
C TYR A 125 -7.16 -8.75 7.77
N ILE A 126 -7.52 -9.79 8.53
CA ILE A 126 -7.72 -9.71 9.98
C ILE A 126 -6.57 -10.44 10.66
N THR A 127 -5.76 -9.70 11.41
CA THR A 127 -4.64 -10.26 12.16
C THR A 127 -5.11 -11.12 13.34
N PRO A 128 -4.25 -11.98 13.90
CA PRO A 128 -4.59 -12.77 15.08
C PRO A 128 -4.96 -11.94 16.33
N ASP A 129 -4.48 -10.70 16.44
CA ASP A 129 -4.87 -9.75 17.49
C ASP A 129 -6.17 -8.98 17.16
N GLY A 130 -6.85 -9.33 16.07
CA GLY A 130 -8.15 -8.80 15.68
C GLY A 130 -8.11 -7.45 14.96
N LYS A 131 -6.94 -6.97 14.55
CA LYS A 131 -6.84 -5.74 13.75
C LYS A 131 -7.23 -6.03 12.31
N ARG A 132 -7.98 -5.09 11.73
CA ARG A 132 -8.48 -5.17 10.36
C ARG A 132 -7.68 -4.25 9.44
N TYR A 133 -7.22 -4.78 8.32
CA TYR A 133 -6.53 -4.06 7.26
C TYR A 133 -7.25 -4.27 5.94
N VAL A 134 -7.47 -3.20 5.18
CA VAL A 134 -7.93 -3.31 3.79
C VAL A 134 -6.69 -3.41 2.91
N LEU A 135 -6.52 -4.56 2.26
CA LEU A 135 -5.36 -4.86 1.45
C LEU A 135 -5.51 -4.37 0.00
N ALA A 136 -6.71 -4.50 -0.54
CA ALA A 136 -7.06 -4.07 -1.89
C ALA A 136 -8.56 -3.79 -1.99
N SER A 137 -8.95 -2.96 -2.96
CA SER A 137 -10.34 -2.54 -3.17
C SER A 137 -10.68 -2.54 -4.66
N ALA A 138 -11.90 -2.93 -4.98
CA ALA A 138 -12.44 -2.93 -6.34
C ALA A 138 -13.81 -2.22 -6.40
N ASN A 139 -14.03 -1.44 -7.44
CA ASN A 139 -15.32 -0.92 -7.88
C ASN A 139 -15.28 -0.71 -9.41
N ALA A 140 -16.45 -0.63 -10.07
CA ALA A 140 -16.57 -0.44 -11.53
C ALA A 140 -15.81 0.78 -12.07
N SER A 141 -15.51 1.76 -11.22
CA SER A 141 -14.85 3.00 -11.61
C SER A 141 -13.33 3.00 -11.43
N GLY A 142 -12.72 1.91 -10.99
CA GLY A 142 -11.29 1.83 -10.72
C GLY A 142 -10.71 0.49 -11.11
N SER A 143 -10.39 0.34 -12.40
CA SER A 143 -9.44 -0.68 -12.82
C SER A 143 -8.09 -0.40 -12.16
N ASN A 144 -7.61 -1.40 -11.43
CA ASN A 144 -6.25 -1.62 -10.94
C ASN A 144 -5.85 -0.82 -9.69
N GLY A 145 -5.38 -1.57 -8.69
CA GLY A 145 -4.88 -1.08 -7.43
C GLY A 145 -3.83 0.00 -7.62
N GLU A 146 -4.22 1.24 -7.35
CA GLU A 146 -3.28 2.26 -6.92
C GLU A 146 -3.49 2.37 -5.42
N GLY A 147 -2.54 1.80 -4.66
CA GLY A 147 -2.49 1.95 -3.22
C GLY A 147 -2.75 3.41 -2.89
N SER A 148 -3.71 3.66 -2.00
CA SER A 148 -4.04 5.00 -1.54
C SER A 148 -2.79 5.59 -0.87
N ASN A 149 -1.98 6.27 -1.66
CA ASN A 149 -0.87 7.08 -1.19
C ASN A 149 -1.54 8.23 -0.41
N PRO A 150 -1.40 8.36 0.92
CA PRO A 150 -1.79 9.58 1.58
C PRO A 150 -0.82 10.66 1.10
N SER A 151 -1.16 11.32 0.00
CA SER A 151 -0.50 12.55 -0.43
C SER A 151 -0.80 13.61 0.63
N THR A 152 0.05 13.68 1.66
CA THR A 152 0.18 14.85 2.53
C THR A 152 1.44 15.59 2.11
N GLY A 153 1.40 16.18 0.91
CA GLY A 153 2.30 17.25 0.50
C GLY A 153 1.49 18.55 0.47
N PRO A 154 1.96 19.64 1.10
CA PRO A 154 1.15 20.83 1.31
C PRO A 154 0.79 21.51 -0.01
N ASP A 155 -0.49 21.78 -0.21
CA ASP A 155 -1.05 22.57 -1.29
C ASP A 155 -0.32 23.93 -1.41
N GLY A 156 0.49 24.06 -2.46
CA GLY A 156 1.06 25.32 -2.90
C GLY A 156 0.04 26.11 -3.74
N PRO A 157 -0.02 27.44 -3.62
CA PRO A 157 -1.18 28.24 -4.02
C PRO A 157 -1.32 28.38 -5.54
N GLY A 158 -2.59 28.46 -5.97
CA GLY A 158 -3.02 28.46 -7.36
C GLY A 158 -2.35 29.50 -8.28
N GLY A 159 -2.11 29.06 -9.51
CA GLY A 159 -1.76 29.91 -10.65
C GLY A 159 -2.96 30.13 -11.58
N PRO A 160 -3.01 31.24 -12.33
CA PRO A 160 -4.24 31.86 -12.81
C PRO A 160 -4.79 31.22 -14.09
N GLY A 161 -6.13 31.28 -14.22
CA GLY A 161 -6.88 30.74 -15.35
C GLY A 161 -6.47 31.29 -16.72
N SER A 162 -6.49 30.41 -17.71
CA SER A 162 -6.35 30.80 -19.12
C SER A 162 -7.63 31.49 -19.61
N PRO A 163 -7.53 32.63 -20.31
CA PRO A 163 -8.68 33.35 -20.81
C PRO A 163 -9.29 32.67 -22.04
N SER A 164 -10.62 32.61 -22.06
CA SER A 164 -11.44 32.28 -23.22
C SER A 164 -11.17 33.28 -24.36
N GLY A 165 -10.86 32.77 -25.55
CA GLY A 165 -10.81 33.55 -26.80
C GLY A 165 -12.02 33.22 -27.69
N PRO A 166 -12.67 34.21 -28.32
CA PRO A 166 -13.97 34.06 -28.97
C PRO A 166 -13.86 33.59 -30.43
N GLY A 167 -15.00 33.15 -30.98
CA GLY A 167 -15.13 32.57 -32.30
C GLY A 167 -14.93 33.49 -33.50
N GLY A 168 -14.85 32.82 -34.66
CA GLY A 168 -14.91 33.32 -36.03
C GLY A 168 -15.03 32.13 -36.96
#